data_AF-A0AAD6YL07-F1
#
_entry.id   AF-A0AAD6YL07-F1
#
_cell.length_a   1.000
_cell.length_b   1.000
_cell.length_c   1.000
_cell.angle_alpha   90.00
_cell.angle_beta   90.00
_cell.angle_gamma   90.00
#
_symmetry.space_group_name_H-M   'P 1'
#
loop_
_entity.id
_entity.type
_entity.pdbx_description
1 polymer ?
#
loop_
_entity_poly.entity_id
_entity_poly.type
_entity_poly.pdbx_seq_one_letter_code
_entity_poly.pdbx_strand_id
1 'polypeptide(L)'
;NKTGSNGINNGKVPPDEKLEKTLHDFARRQLSVEFRLKELDRIYGYTISKRTLTTLNKKFQVPSVRKPPPLTIVTALVAEKIAEDTIGRHGPSTIQKQLARENGMLIPR
;
A
#
# COMPACT_ATOMS: atom_id res chain seq x y z
N ASN A 1 -0.09 -13.91 38.78
CA ASN A 1 -0.20 -12.48 38.38
C ASN A 1 -0.61 -12.35 36.92
N LYS A 2 -1.90 -12.04 36.73
CA LYS A 2 -2.56 -11.37 35.60
C LYS A 2 -1.92 -11.50 34.20
N THR A 3 -2.25 -12.57 33.49
CA THR A 3 -2.10 -12.65 32.02
C THR A 3 -3.10 -11.68 31.41
N GLY A 4 -2.65 -10.46 31.09
CA GLY A 4 -3.47 -9.44 30.44
C GLY A 4 -3.87 -9.87 29.03
N SER A 5 -4.96 -10.62 28.93
CA SER A 5 -5.69 -10.83 27.68
C SER A 5 -6.30 -9.51 27.26
N ASN A 6 -5.58 -8.72 26.45
CA ASN A 6 -6.18 -7.63 25.68
C ASN A 6 -7.09 -8.29 24.64
N GLY A 7 -8.34 -8.54 25.05
CA GLY A 7 -9.38 -9.25 24.31
C GLY A 7 -9.89 -8.46 23.11
N ILE A 8 -9.02 -8.24 22.12
CA ILE A 8 -9.44 -7.91 20.76
C ILE A 8 -9.34 -9.22 20.00
N ASN A 9 -10.48 -9.85 19.76
CA ASN A 9 -10.57 -10.95 18.82
C ASN A 9 -10.15 -10.39 17.45
N ASN A 10 -8.93 -10.71 16.99
CA ASN A 10 -8.43 -10.22 15.72
C ASN A 10 -9.13 -10.88 14.52
N GLY A 11 -10.18 -11.68 14.76
CA GLY A 11 -10.88 -12.45 13.76
C GLY A 11 -10.01 -13.57 13.20
N LYS A 12 -10.28 -13.97 11.96
CA LYS A 12 -9.54 -15.05 11.29
C LYS A 12 -8.28 -14.50 10.63
N VAL A 13 -7.11 -14.87 11.16
CA VAL A 13 -5.82 -14.51 10.56
C VAL A 13 -5.69 -15.22 9.21
N PRO A 14 -5.58 -14.48 8.08
CA PRO A 14 -5.34 -15.09 6.78
C PRO A 14 -3.90 -15.63 6.67
N PRO A 15 -3.63 -16.59 5.77
CA PRO A 15 -2.27 -17.05 5.48
C PRO A 15 -1.36 -15.90 5.05
N ASP A 16 -0.08 -15.93 5.47
CA ASP A 16 0.90 -14.87 5.21
C ASP A 16 1.02 -14.52 3.72
N GLU A 17 1.05 -15.51 2.81
CA GLU A 17 1.12 -15.28 1.36
C GLU A 17 -0.07 -14.48 0.81
N LYS A 18 -1.28 -14.79 1.29
CA LYS A 18 -2.51 -14.08 0.88
C LYS A 18 -2.52 -12.67 1.45
N LEU A 19 -2.09 -12.53 2.70
CA LEU A 19 -2.04 -11.25 3.38
C LEU A 19 -1.02 -10.31 2.72
N GLU A 20 0.17 -10.83 2.40
CA GLU A 20 1.21 -10.10 1.68
C GLU A 20 0.69 -9.57 0.34
N LYS A 21 0.14 -10.45 -0.50
CA LYS A 21 -0.38 -10.07 -1.82
C LYS A 21 -1.45 -8.98 -1.72
N THR A 22 -2.36 -9.11 -0.75
CA THR A 22 -3.43 -8.13 -0.54
C THR A 22 -2.89 -6.79 -0.03
N LEU A 23 -1.92 -6.79 0.87
CA LEU A 23 -1.32 -5.54 1.38
C LEU A 23 -0.53 -4.80 0.29
N HIS A 24 0.15 -5.53 -0.60
CA HIS A 24 0.79 -4.95 -1.79
C HIS A 24 -0.23 -4.36 -2.77
N ASP A 25 -1.34 -5.06 -3.03
CA ASP A 25 -2.42 -4.54 -3.88
C ASP A 25 -3.01 -3.23 -3.30
N PHE A 26 -3.27 -3.22 -1.99
CA PHE A 26 -3.76 -2.03 -1.29
C PHE A 26 -2.79 -0.84 -1.39
N ALA A 27 -1.48 -1.11 -1.40
CA ALA A 27 -0.46 -0.10 -1.60
C ALA A 27 -0.46 0.46 -3.02
N ARG A 28 -0.54 -0.40 -4.04
CA ARG A 28 -0.64 0.01 -5.45
C ARG A 28 -1.90 0.84 -5.72
N ARG A 29 -3.01 0.48 -5.07
CA ARG A 29 -4.29 1.21 -5.12
C ARG A 29 -4.29 2.49 -4.28
N GLN A 30 -3.19 2.80 -3.57
CA GLN A 30 -3.04 3.96 -2.69
C GLN A 30 -4.17 4.09 -1.65
N LEU A 31 -4.69 2.97 -1.15
CA LEU A 31 -5.77 2.98 -0.17
C LEU A 31 -5.30 3.62 1.15
N SER A 32 -6.16 4.45 1.75
CA SER A 32 -5.92 5.03 3.07
C SER A 32 -5.86 3.92 4.13
N VAL A 33 -5.17 4.18 5.23
CA VAL A 33 -5.01 3.21 6.32
C VAL A 33 -6.36 2.71 6.84
N GLU A 34 -7.32 3.61 7.02
CA GLU A 34 -8.68 3.26 7.48
C GLU A 34 -9.41 2.36 6.50
N PHE A 35 -9.28 2.64 5.20
CA PHE A 35 -9.90 1.83 4.16
C PHE A 35 -9.25 0.45 4.07
N ARG A 36 -7.92 0.35 4.23
CA ARG A 36 -7.23 -0.95 4.31
C ARG A 36 -7.73 -1.80 5.46
N LEU A 37 -7.94 -1.20 6.64
CA LEU A 37 -8.45 -1.92 7.81
C LEU A 37 -9.87 -2.45 7.57
N LYS A 38 -10.76 -1.61 7.02
CA LYS A 38 -12.12 -2.02 6.64
C LYS A 38 -12.11 -3.13 5.58
N GLU A 39 -11.19 -3.06 4.64
CA GLU A 39 -11.12 -4.03 3.55
C GLU A 39 -10.52 -5.38 3.99
N LEU A 40 -9.58 -5.38 4.95
CA LEU A 40 -9.12 -6.62 5.59
C LEU A 40 -10.24 -7.32 6.36
N ASP A 41 -11.08 -6.54 7.04
CA ASP A 41 -12.26 -7.05 7.73
C ASP A 41 -13.28 -7.60 6.72
N ARG A 42 -13.56 -6.87 5.63
CA ARG A 42 -14.51 -7.30 4.59
C ARG A 42 -14.08 -8.57 3.87
N ILE A 43 -12.80 -8.72 3.53
CA ILE A 43 -12.30 -9.84 2.71
C ILE A 43 -12.03 -11.08 3.56
N TYR A 44 -11.44 -10.90 4.76
CA TYR A 44 -10.94 -12.01 5.57
C TYR A 44 -11.61 -12.13 6.94
N GLY A 45 -12.45 -11.17 7.34
CA GLY A 45 -12.89 -11.02 8.73
C GLY A 45 -11.70 -10.74 9.65
N TYR A 46 -10.65 -10.08 9.13
CA TYR A 46 -9.42 -9.83 9.88
C TYR A 46 -9.41 -8.42 10.44
N THR A 47 -9.91 -8.28 11.66
CA THR A 47 -10.05 -7.01 12.37
C THR A 47 -8.76 -6.71 13.15
N ILE A 48 -7.97 -5.74 12.70
CA ILE A 48 -6.70 -5.37 13.36
C ILE A 48 -6.57 -3.89 13.65
N SER A 49 -5.66 -3.55 14.56
CA SER A 49 -5.28 -2.16 14.82
C SER A 49 -4.36 -1.58 13.75
N LYS A 50 -4.31 -0.24 13.66
CA LYS A 50 -3.35 0.50 12.82
C LYS A 50 -1.89 0.14 13.13
N ARG A 51 -1.56 -0.14 14.39
CA ARG A 51 -0.21 -0.54 14.82
C ARG A 51 0.14 -1.91 14.24
N THR A 52 -0.79 -2.85 14.30
CA THR A 52 -0.63 -4.19 13.71
C THR A 52 -0.46 -4.09 12.20
N LEU A 53 -1.30 -3.31 11.51
CA LEU A 53 -1.17 -3.07 10.08
C LEU A 53 0.19 -2.47 9.70
N THR A 54 0.70 -1.52 10.50
CA THR A 54 2.04 -0.94 10.29
C THR A 54 3.14 -1.99 10.45
N THR A 55 2.99 -2.90 11.41
CA THR A 55 3.94 -3.99 11.65
C THR A 55 3.93 -5.00 10.50
N LEU A 56 2.74 -5.37 10.01
CA LEU A 56 2.58 -6.25 8.85
C LEU A 56 3.14 -5.61 7.57
N ASN A 57 2.87 -4.32 7.33
CA ASN A 57 3.45 -3.61 6.20
C ASN A 57 4.99 -3.60 6.24
N LYS A 58 5.59 -3.51 7.42
CA LYS A 58 7.06 -3.65 7.56
C LYS A 58 7.52 -5.08 7.31
N LYS A 59 6.82 -6.08 7.87
CA LYS A 59 7.13 -7.51 7.71
C LYS A 59 7.15 -7.91 6.24
N PHE A 60 6.14 -7.50 5.48
CA PHE A 60 5.97 -7.82 4.06
C PHE A 60 6.57 -6.78 3.10
N GLN A 61 7.38 -5.84 3.63
CA GLN A 61 8.05 -4.81 2.85
C GLN A 61 7.12 -4.04 1.89
N VAL A 62 5.91 -3.74 2.36
CA VAL A 62 4.87 -3.07 1.57
C VAL A 62 5.32 -1.63 1.25
N PRO A 63 5.28 -1.20 -0.02
CA PRO A 63 5.69 0.13 -0.43
C PRO A 63 4.95 1.23 0.34
N SER A 64 5.65 2.32 0.66
CA SER A 64 5.10 3.47 1.35
C SER A 64 5.50 4.76 0.68
N VAL A 65 4.56 5.71 0.57
CA VAL A 65 4.80 7.06 0.04
C VAL A 65 5.92 7.79 0.81
N ARG A 66 6.09 7.49 2.10
CA ARG A 66 7.13 8.09 2.94
C ARG A 66 8.52 7.49 2.73
N LYS A 67 8.63 6.47 1.87
CA LYS A 67 9.88 5.81 1.48
C LYS A 67 9.91 5.68 -0.04
N PRO A 68 9.94 6.81 -0.78
CA PRO A 68 10.00 6.74 -2.22
C PRO A 68 11.33 6.12 -2.67
N PRO A 69 11.35 5.53 -3.88
CA PRO A 69 12.59 5.12 -4.53
C PRO A 69 13.55 6.32 -4.73
N PRO A 70 14.84 6.06 -5.01
CA PRO A 70 15.81 7.10 -5.33
C PRO A 70 15.30 8.07 -6.41
N LEU A 71 15.58 9.36 -6.22
CA LEU A 71 15.06 10.42 -7.08
C LEU A 71 15.38 10.19 -8.56
N THR A 72 16.59 9.71 -8.87
CA THR A 72 17.04 9.42 -10.24
C THR A 72 16.14 8.40 -10.96
N ILE A 73 15.72 7.35 -10.25
CA ILE A 73 14.82 6.32 -10.77
C ILE A 73 13.42 6.92 -10.98
N VAL A 74 12.95 7.70 -10.00
CA VAL A 74 11.64 8.37 -10.08
C VAL A 74 11.60 9.34 -11.26
N THR A 75 12.64 10.16 -11.46
CA THR A 75 12.69 11.12 -12.56
C THR A 75 12.73 10.45 -13.93
N ALA A 76 13.48 9.35 -14.07
CA ALA A 76 13.54 8.61 -15.33
C ALA A 76 12.16 8.06 -15.72
N LEU A 77 11.47 7.43 -14.78
CA LEU A 77 10.15 6.84 -15.02
C LEU A 77 9.05 7.88 -15.25
N VAL A 78 9.10 9.01 -14.54
CA VAL A 78 8.18 10.12 -14.80
C VAL A 78 8.42 10.69 -16.19
N ALA A 79 9.68 10.86 -16.61
CA ALA A 79 10.01 11.35 -17.95
C ALA A 79 9.55 10.37 -19.04
N GLU A 80 9.73 9.06 -18.85
CA GLU A 80 9.21 8.02 -19.74
C GLU A 80 7.69 8.12 -19.89
N LYS A 81 6.95 8.27 -18.78
CA LYS A 81 5.48 8.39 -18.83
C LYS A 81 4.99 9.69 -19.45
N ILE A 82 5.71 10.78 -19.25
CA ILE A 82 5.42 12.05 -19.94
C ILE A 82 5.66 11.90 -21.45
N ALA A 83 6.70 11.19 -21.85
CA ALA A 83 6.98 10.93 -23.27
C ALA A 83 5.91 10.03 -23.91
N GLU A 84 5.36 9.06 -23.16
CA GLU A 84 4.22 8.25 -23.60
C GLU A 84 2.91 9.07 -23.73
N ASP A 85 2.73 10.09 -22.88
CA ASP A 85 1.59 11.02 -22.95
C ASP A 85 1.78 12.10 -24.02
N THR A 86 1.83 11.65 -25.27
CA THR A 86 2.01 12.49 -26.47
C THR A 86 1.00 13.63 -26.63
N ILE A 87 -0.17 13.53 -26.00
CA ILE A 87 -1.25 14.54 -26.08
C ILE A 87 -1.25 15.46 -24.83
N GLY A 88 -0.46 15.15 -23.80
CA GLY A 88 -0.37 15.94 -22.57
C GLY A 88 -1.67 15.94 -21.74
N ARG A 89 -2.47 14.88 -21.82
CA ARG A 89 -3.77 14.80 -21.13
C ARG A 89 -3.63 14.32 -19.68
N HIS A 90 -2.49 13.77 -19.31
CA HIS A 90 -2.22 13.22 -17.99
C HIS A 90 -1.48 14.24 -17.14
N GLY A 91 -2.24 14.91 -16.26
CA GLY A 91 -1.64 15.72 -15.21
C GLY A 91 -0.78 14.89 -14.25
N PRO A 92 0.05 15.53 -13.41
CA PRO A 92 0.99 14.85 -12.50
C PRO A 92 0.34 13.78 -11.62
N SER A 93 -0.89 14.01 -11.16
CA SER A 93 -1.63 13.06 -10.31
C SER A 93 -2.07 11.78 -11.04
N THR A 94 -2.23 11.84 -12.37
CA THR A 94 -2.59 10.68 -13.20
C THR A 94 -1.36 9.83 -13.46
N ILE A 95 -0.23 10.46 -13.83
CA ILE A 95 1.06 9.80 -14.01
C ILE A 95 1.49 9.10 -12.71
N GLN A 96 1.35 9.77 -11.56
CA GLN A 96 1.62 9.20 -10.25
C GLN A 96 0.79 7.93 -9.96
N LYS A 97 -0.50 7.91 -10.34
CA LYS A 97 -1.37 6.74 -10.17
C LYS A 97 -1.00 5.61 -11.13
N GLN A 98 -0.60 5.91 -12.36
CA GLN A 98 -0.11 4.92 -13.32
C GLN A 98 1.17 4.27 -12.81
N LEU A 99 2.16 5.06 -12.40
CA LEU A 99 3.43 4.57 -11.84
C LEU A 99 3.23 3.70 -10.58
N ALA A 100 2.26 4.05 -9.73
CA ALA A 100 1.92 3.24 -8.56
C ALA A 100 1.27 1.89 -8.91
N ARG A 101 0.50 1.84 -10.00
CA ARG A 101 -0.16 0.60 -10.45
C ARG A 101 0.79 -0.32 -11.19
N GLU A 102 1.57 0.24 -12.12
CA GLU A 102 2.45 -0.51 -13.01
C GLU A 102 3.73 -0.94 -12.29
N ASN A 103 4.38 0.00 -11.59
CA ASN A 103 5.72 -0.22 -11.05
C ASN A 103 5.73 -0.34 -9.52
N GLY A 104 4.56 -0.27 -8.86
CA GLY A 104 4.46 -0.26 -7.40
C GLY A 104 5.09 0.97 -6.74
N MET A 105 5.44 1.99 -7.53
CA MET A 105 6.18 3.17 -7.05
C MET A 105 5.24 4.21 -6.47
N LEU A 106 5.45 4.50 -5.19
CA LEU A 106 4.71 5.51 -4.47
C LEU A 106 5.54 6.78 -4.36
N ILE A 107 5.28 7.73 -5.25
CA ILE A 107 5.89 9.05 -5.24
C ILE A 107 5.07 9.95 -4.29
N PRO A 108 5.67 10.77 -3.42
CA PRO A 108 4.95 11.80 -2.67
C PRO A 108 4.40 12.91 -3.60
N ARG A 109 3.32 13.57 -3.18
CA ARG A 109 2.77 14.73 -3.89
C ARG A 109 3.54 15.99 -3.58
#